data_AF-A0A920G633-F1
#
_entry.id   AF-A0A920G633-F1
#
_cell.length_a   1.000
_cell.length_b   1.000
_cell.length_c   1.000
_cell.angle_alpha   90.00
_cell.angle_beta   90.00
_cell.angle_gamma   90.00
#
_symmetry.space_group_name_H-M   'P 1'
#
loop_
_entity.id
_entity.type
_entity.pdbx_description
1 polymer ?
#
loop_
_entity_poly.entity_id
_entity_poly.type
_entity_poly.pdbx_seq_one_letter_code
_entity_poly.pdbx_strand_id
1 'polypeptide(L)'
;MDSGDRLGRLAIAAWRGVTGAANRNDCQCLALAIALLGAFWGFGRALLADGAKRQSHSTHVPPATAAEGWRDRLGLLLEYPDDQTVLRFQRDTVEPAMQAFAGELAARGVVARVVADEAALSVRLEVAHGGEDDFCYEVRARNHPLPDASIAATIDTTTDTTTDKGSALEFFRAEVHLTEGGQDYDVMGWSEEQVIVDILNQYEDHLHFLHTVR
;
A
#
# COMPACT_ATOMS: atom_id res chain seq x y z
N MET A 1 16.68 78.30 30.72
CA MET A 1 17.53 77.21 30.20
C MET A 1 17.10 75.91 30.89
N ASP A 2 15.92 75.35 30.56
CA ASP A 2 15.49 74.00 31.00
C ASP A 2 14.11 73.65 30.38
N SER A 3 14.03 73.49 29.06
CA SER A 3 12.78 72.99 28.43
C SER A 3 12.99 72.03 27.27
N GLY A 4 14.20 71.99 26.67
CA GLY A 4 14.57 70.99 25.67
C GLY A 4 14.92 69.61 26.26
N ASP A 5 15.40 69.57 27.50
CA ASP A 5 15.89 68.33 28.14
C ASP A 5 14.78 67.41 28.65
N ARG A 6 13.56 67.91 28.84
CA ARG A 6 12.44 67.10 29.32
C ARG A 6 11.79 66.27 28.21
N LEU A 7 11.76 66.79 26.98
CA LEU A 7 11.19 66.09 25.82
C LEU A 7 12.12 64.98 25.31
N GLY A 8 13.44 65.19 25.32
CA GLY A 8 14.42 64.16 24.98
C GLY A 8 14.42 62.99 25.96
N ARG A 9 14.26 63.27 27.27
CA ARG A 9 14.21 62.23 28.31
C ARG A 9 12.90 61.43 28.30
N LEU A 10 11.77 62.05 27.91
CA LEU A 10 10.50 61.35 27.72
C LEU A 10 10.48 60.48 26.46
N ALA A 11 11.11 60.91 25.37
CA ALA A 11 11.23 60.12 24.14
C ALA A 11 12.15 58.89 24.33
N ILE A 12 13.28 59.04 25.05
CA ILE A 12 14.17 57.92 25.36
C ILE A 12 13.53 56.94 26.36
N ALA A 13 12.72 57.43 27.30
CA ALA A 13 11.96 56.58 28.22
C ALA A 13 10.83 55.80 27.52
N ALA A 14 10.13 56.42 26.55
CA ALA A 14 9.10 55.76 25.76
C ALA A 14 9.68 54.69 24.82
N TRP A 15 10.86 54.94 24.23
CA TRP A 15 11.53 53.97 23.35
C TRP A 15 12.09 52.75 24.12
N ARG A 16 12.53 52.94 25.38
CA ARG A 16 12.92 51.86 26.30
C ARG A 16 11.73 51.10 26.89
N GLY A 17 10.53 51.70 26.96
CA GLY A 17 9.33 51.05 27.46
C GLY A 17 8.71 50.03 26.49
N VAL A 18 8.83 50.27 25.18
CA VAL A 18 8.30 49.38 24.12
C VAL A 18 9.24 48.22 23.81
N THR A 19 10.54 48.36 24.09
CA THR A 19 11.56 47.30 23.91
C THR A 19 11.92 46.55 25.20
N GLY A 20 11.38 46.98 26.35
CA GLY A 20 11.82 46.57 27.68
C GLY A 20 11.04 45.44 28.36
N ALA A 21 10.00 44.89 27.73
CA ALA A 21 9.23 43.78 28.30
C ALA A 21 8.87 42.74 27.24
N ALA A 22 9.86 42.16 26.57
CA ALA A 22 9.74 40.75 26.26
C ALA A 22 9.78 40.03 27.62
N ASN A 23 8.61 39.70 28.16
CA ASN A 23 8.53 39.08 29.47
C ASN A 23 9.32 37.77 29.38
N ARG A 24 10.07 37.38 30.41
CA ARG A 24 10.92 36.17 30.36
C ARG A 24 10.13 34.93 29.90
N ASN A 25 8.82 34.93 30.18
CA ASN A 25 7.86 33.93 29.74
C ASN A 25 7.60 33.93 28.22
N ASP A 26 7.61 35.07 27.53
CA ASP A 26 7.31 35.14 26.09
C ASP A 26 8.44 34.52 25.25
N CYS A 27 9.70 34.77 25.63
CA CYS A 27 10.85 34.11 25.01
C CYS A 27 10.88 32.60 25.29
N GLN A 28 10.42 32.17 26.47
CA GLN A 28 10.29 30.76 26.82
C GLN A 28 9.17 30.08 26.01
N CYS A 29 8.05 30.76 25.80
CA CYS A 29 6.96 30.30 24.93
C CYS A 29 7.42 30.17 23.47
N LEU A 30 8.21 31.12 22.97
CA LEU A 30 8.76 31.06 21.60
C LEU A 30 9.75 29.90 21.44
N ALA A 31 10.66 29.72 22.41
CA ALA A 31 11.61 28.61 22.39
C ALA A 31 10.88 27.25 22.44
N LEU A 32 9.83 27.14 23.25
CA LEU A 32 8.98 25.95 23.30
C LEU A 32 8.21 25.72 21.99
N ALA A 33 7.69 26.78 21.37
CA ALA A 33 6.97 26.68 20.10
C ALA A 33 7.87 26.17 18.97
N ILE A 34 9.12 26.64 18.90
CA ILE A 34 10.12 26.15 17.93
C ILE A 34 10.43 24.67 18.17
N ALA A 35 10.60 24.26 19.44
CA ALA A 35 10.83 22.86 19.78
C ALA A 35 9.62 21.97 19.40
N LEU A 36 8.40 22.43 19.66
CA LEU A 36 7.17 21.73 19.28
C LEU A 36 7.00 21.62 17.76
N LEU A 37 7.29 22.68 17.00
CA LEU A 37 7.26 22.64 15.54
C LEU A 37 8.28 21.61 14.98
N GLY A 38 9.47 21.55 15.55
CA GLY A 38 10.47 20.52 15.21
C GLY A 38 9.97 19.11 15.53
N ALA A 39 9.31 18.93 16.68
CA ALA A 39 8.73 17.65 17.07
C ALA A 39 7.58 17.23 16.14
N PHE A 40 6.66 18.15 15.78
CA PHE A 40 5.56 17.86 14.84
C PHE A 40 6.08 17.56 13.43
N TRP A 41 7.13 18.26 12.98
CA TRP A 41 7.77 17.96 11.71
C TRP A 41 8.42 16.56 11.70
N GLY A 42 9.17 16.23 12.77
CA GLY A 42 9.77 14.92 12.93
C GLY A 42 8.73 13.80 13.02
N PHE A 43 7.66 14.03 13.78
CA PHE A 43 6.55 13.10 13.93
C PHE A 43 5.77 12.91 12.62
N GLY A 44 5.48 13.98 11.89
CA GLY A 44 4.84 13.89 10.57
C GLY A 44 5.69 13.11 9.57
N ARG A 45 7.01 13.34 9.55
CA ARG A 45 7.94 12.55 8.72
C ARG A 45 8.01 11.08 9.15
N ALA A 46 7.99 10.80 10.45
CA ALA A 46 7.96 9.45 10.96
C ALA A 46 6.66 8.74 10.57
N LEU A 47 5.51 9.42 10.67
CA LEU A 47 4.22 8.88 10.23
C LEU A 47 4.17 8.62 8.72
N LEU A 48 4.77 9.48 7.89
CA LEU A 48 4.85 9.24 6.45
C LEU A 48 5.75 8.03 6.12
N ALA A 49 6.88 7.91 6.82
CA ALA A 49 7.77 6.75 6.68
C ALA A 49 7.13 5.45 7.18
N ASP A 50 6.40 5.51 8.29
CA ASP A 50 5.65 4.38 8.85
C ASP A 50 4.43 4.05 8.00
N GLY A 51 3.79 5.04 7.35
CA GLY A 51 2.72 4.83 6.38
C GLY A 51 3.21 4.08 5.14
N ALA A 52 4.32 4.52 4.55
CA ALA A 52 4.97 3.83 3.44
C ALA A 52 5.42 2.40 3.83
N LYS A 53 5.95 2.24 5.05
CA LYS A 53 6.31 0.92 5.58
C LYS A 53 5.08 0.03 5.80
N ARG A 54 3.99 0.55 6.36
CA ARG A 54 2.75 -0.21 6.57
C ARG A 54 2.13 -0.68 5.26
N GLN A 55 2.19 0.13 4.20
CA GLN A 55 1.80 -0.28 2.85
C GLN A 55 2.71 -1.39 2.29
N SER A 56 3.99 -1.44 2.66
CA SER A 56 4.89 -2.54 2.27
C SER A 56 4.80 -3.79 3.16
N HIS A 57 4.37 -3.64 4.41
CA HIS A 57 4.30 -4.72 5.41
C HIS A 57 2.99 -5.52 5.38
N SER A 58 2.05 -5.18 4.50
CA SER A 58 0.94 -6.05 4.15
C SER A 58 1.37 -7.19 3.23
N THR A 59 2.51 -7.80 3.52
CA THR A 59 2.86 -9.08 2.90
C THR A 59 2.01 -10.11 3.63
N HIS A 60 0.89 -10.53 3.03
CA HIS A 60 0.12 -11.67 3.50
C HIS A 60 1.10 -12.80 3.84
N VAL A 61 1.03 -13.33 5.06
CA VAL A 61 1.95 -14.37 5.53
C VAL A 61 1.79 -15.53 4.55
N PRO A 62 2.86 -15.93 3.83
CA PRO A 62 2.74 -17.00 2.86
C PRO A 62 2.14 -18.22 3.56
N PRO A 63 1.14 -18.90 2.96
CA PRO A 63 0.58 -20.10 3.55
C PRO A 63 1.70 -21.06 3.92
N ALA A 64 1.55 -21.85 4.99
CA ALA A 64 2.65 -22.69 5.52
C ALA A 64 3.25 -23.65 4.47
N THR A 65 2.49 -23.98 3.41
CA THR A 65 2.91 -24.75 2.24
C THR A 65 3.90 -24.01 1.32
N ALA A 66 4.01 -22.69 1.42
CA ALA A 66 4.96 -21.87 0.66
C ALA A 66 6.42 -22.06 1.09
N ALA A 67 6.68 -22.73 2.22
CA ALA A 67 8.03 -23.04 2.67
C ALA A 67 8.78 -23.99 1.72
N GLU A 68 8.08 -24.79 0.92
CA GLU A 68 8.70 -25.67 -0.08
C GLU A 68 9.04 -24.93 -1.39
N GLY A 69 8.31 -23.83 -1.70
CA GLY A 69 8.42 -23.06 -2.95
C GLY A 69 9.15 -21.71 -2.85
N TRP A 70 9.83 -21.41 -1.74
CA TRP A 70 10.44 -20.08 -1.54
C TRP A 70 11.53 -19.72 -2.56
N ARG A 71 12.21 -20.73 -3.14
CA ARG A 71 13.23 -20.54 -4.19
C ARG A 71 12.61 -20.12 -5.51
N ASP A 72 11.49 -20.75 -5.89
CA ASP A 72 10.74 -20.41 -7.09
C ASP A 72 10.12 -19.02 -6.95
N ARG A 73 9.60 -18.70 -5.75
CA ARG A 73 9.12 -17.36 -5.41
C ARG A 73 10.22 -16.31 -5.49
N LEU A 74 11.44 -16.61 -5.01
CA LEU A 74 12.58 -15.71 -5.13
C LEU A 74 12.98 -15.52 -6.60
N GLY A 75 12.94 -16.57 -7.41
CA GLY A 75 13.12 -16.49 -8.86
C GLY A 75 12.13 -15.50 -9.47
N LEU A 76 10.83 -15.68 -9.20
CA LEU A 76 9.77 -14.82 -9.73
C LEU A 76 9.87 -13.35 -9.28
N LEU A 77 10.35 -13.10 -8.06
CA LEU A 77 10.59 -11.74 -7.56
C LEU A 77 11.74 -11.03 -8.30
N LEU A 78 12.66 -11.79 -8.88
CA LEU A 78 13.82 -11.30 -9.64
C LEU A 78 13.56 -11.34 -11.16
N GLU A 79 12.62 -12.16 -11.60
CA GLU A 79 12.25 -12.40 -12.99
C GLU A 79 10.97 -11.61 -13.28
N TYR A 80 11.13 -10.34 -13.66
CA TYR A 80 10.03 -9.42 -13.98
C TYR A 80 9.14 -10.04 -15.07
N PRO A 81 7.93 -10.54 -14.74
CA PRO A 81 7.14 -11.31 -15.69
C PRO A 81 6.46 -10.38 -16.69
N ASP A 82 6.40 -10.85 -17.94
CA ASP A 82 5.69 -10.20 -19.05
C ASP A 82 4.16 -10.33 -18.91
N ASP A 83 3.42 -9.51 -19.64
CA ASP A 83 1.95 -9.46 -19.59
C ASP A 83 1.29 -10.83 -19.85
N GLN A 84 1.81 -11.59 -20.81
CA GLN A 84 1.32 -12.91 -21.18
C GLN A 84 1.51 -13.93 -20.06
N THR A 85 2.55 -13.78 -19.25
CA THR A 85 2.82 -14.71 -18.14
C THR A 85 1.81 -14.52 -17.02
N VAL A 86 1.48 -13.26 -16.71
CA VAL A 86 0.45 -12.92 -15.71
C VAL A 86 -0.93 -13.36 -16.19
N LEU A 87 -1.27 -13.13 -17.45
CA LEU A 87 -2.52 -13.58 -18.06
C LEU A 87 -2.68 -15.10 -18.01
N ARG A 88 -1.62 -15.84 -18.36
CA ARG A 88 -1.61 -17.30 -18.29
C ARG A 88 -1.81 -17.78 -16.86
N PHE A 89 -1.13 -17.15 -15.90
CA PHE A 89 -1.29 -17.47 -14.48
C PHE A 89 -2.74 -17.24 -14.01
N GLN A 90 -3.37 -16.14 -14.41
CA GLN A 90 -4.76 -15.87 -14.07
C GLN A 90 -5.70 -16.94 -14.63
N ARG A 91 -5.57 -17.28 -15.91
CA ARG A 91 -6.45 -18.25 -16.58
C ARG A 91 -6.21 -19.69 -16.13
N ASP A 92 -4.96 -20.09 -15.96
CA ASP A 92 -4.60 -21.49 -15.73
C ASP A 92 -4.50 -21.84 -14.23
N THR A 93 -4.50 -20.85 -13.32
CA THR A 93 -4.34 -21.09 -11.88
C THR A 93 -5.38 -20.33 -11.04
N VAL A 94 -5.51 -19.02 -11.23
CA VAL A 94 -6.41 -18.20 -10.38
C VAL A 94 -7.89 -18.48 -10.66
N GLU A 95 -8.29 -18.47 -11.93
CA GLU A 95 -9.67 -18.73 -12.33
C GLU A 95 -10.15 -20.14 -11.90
N PRO A 96 -9.40 -21.23 -12.17
CA PRO A 96 -9.73 -22.56 -11.66
C PRO A 96 -9.84 -22.62 -10.13
N ALA A 97 -8.91 -22.00 -9.40
CA ALA A 97 -8.95 -21.93 -7.94
C ALA A 97 -10.23 -21.26 -7.43
N MET A 98 -10.59 -20.11 -8.00
CA MET A 98 -11.82 -19.40 -7.65
C MET A 98 -13.07 -20.19 -8.00
N GLN A 99 -13.09 -20.88 -9.15
CA GLN A 99 -14.21 -21.72 -9.56
C GLN A 99 -14.37 -22.93 -8.64
N ALA A 100 -13.28 -23.59 -8.24
CA ALA A 100 -13.30 -24.70 -7.30
C ALA A 100 -13.87 -24.27 -5.94
N PHE A 101 -13.39 -23.15 -5.41
CA PHE A 101 -13.90 -22.60 -4.15
C PHE A 101 -15.38 -22.18 -4.24
N ALA A 102 -15.78 -21.51 -5.33
CA ALA A 102 -17.16 -21.16 -5.58
C ALA A 102 -18.08 -22.40 -5.69
N GLY A 103 -17.60 -23.47 -6.31
CA GLY A 103 -18.33 -24.75 -6.41
C GLY A 103 -18.56 -25.39 -5.04
N GLU A 104 -17.55 -25.36 -4.17
CA GLU A 104 -17.66 -25.84 -2.79
C GLU A 104 -18.65 -24.99 -1.96
N LEU A 105 -18.66 -23.66 -2.14
CA LEU A 105 -19.64 -22.78 -1.51
C LEU A 105 -21.07 -23.06 -2.01
N ALA A 106 -21.24 -23.21 -3.32
CA ALA A 106 -22.52 -23.52 -3.94
C ALA A 106 -23.09 -24.87 -3.46
N ALA A 107 -22.24 -25.88 -3.28
CA ALA A 107 -22.63 -27.18 -2.73
C ALA A 107 -23.16 -27.08 -1.29
N ARG A 108 -22.76 -26.04 -0.54
CA ARG A 108 -23.22 -25.74 0.82
C ARG A 108 -24.37 -24.72 0.85
N GLY A 109 -24.89 -24.32 -0.31
CA GLY A 109 -26.02 -23.40 -0.45
C GLY A 109 -25.66 -21.92 -0.37
N VAL A 110 -24.38 -21.56 -0.46
CA VAL A 110 -23.93 -20.16 -0.51
C VAL A 110 -23.80 -19.74 -1.97
N VAL A 111 -24.37 -18.58 -2.32
CA VAL A 111 -24.31 -18.06 -3.70
C VAL A 111 -22.95 -17.41 -3.94
N ALA A 112 -22.14 -18.02 -4.79
CA ALA A 112 -20.85 -17.48 -5.22
C ALA A 112 -20.81 -17.32 -6.74
N ARG A 113 -20.15 -16.27 -7.22
CA ARG A 113 -20.01 -15.94 -8.63
C ARG A 113 -18.55 -15.60 -8.94
N VAL A 114 -18.01 -16.21 -9.99
CA VAL A 114 -16.70 -15.86 -10.54
C VAL A 114 -16.91 -15.05 -11.81
N VAL A 115 -16.24 -13.91 -11.92
CA VAL A 115 -16.26 -13.01 -13.07
C VAL A 115 -14.82 -12.79 -13.53
N ALA A 116 -14.48 -13.34 -14.69
CA ALA A 116 -13.23 -13.05 -15.37
C ALA A 116 -13.46 -11.94 -16.41
N ASP A 117 -12.64 -10.89 -16.36
CA ASP A 117 -12.58 -9.83 -17.36
C ASP A 117 -11.18 -9.81 -17.98
N GLU A 118 -11.07 -10.43 -19.17
CA GLU A 118 -9.82 -10.46 -19.92
C GLU A 118 -9.38 -9.06 -20.39
N ALA A 119 -10.31 -8.13 -20.62
CA ALA A 119 -9.98 -6.78 -21.06
C ALA A 119 -9.44 -5.92 -19.92
N ALA A 120 -9.95 -6.12 -18.70
CA ALA A 120 -9.45 -5.48 -17.49
C ALA A 120 -8.30 -6.24 -16.81
N LEU A 121 -7.89 -7.40 -17.35
CA LEU A 121 -6.87 -8.29 -16.79
C LEU A 121 -7.15 -8.66 -15.33
N SER A 122 -8.41 -8.96 -15.02
CA SER A 122 -8.88 -9.18 -13.66
C SER A 122 -9.79 -10.39 -13.53
N VAL A 123 -9.62 -11.16 -12.46
CA VAL A 123 -10.52 -12.25 -12.08
C VAL A 123 -11.07 -11.97 -10.69
N ARG A 124 -12.40 -11.99 -10.56
CA ARG A 124 -13.12 -11.63 -9.33
C ARG A 124 -14.02 -12.75 -8.85
N LEU A 125 -13.90 -13.10 -7.58
CA LEU A 125 -14.81 -13.96 -6.85
C LEU A 125 -15.70 -13.09 -5.96
N GLU A 126 -17.01 -13.22 -6.11
CA GLU A 126 -18.03 -12.58 -5.29
C GLU A 126 -18.82 -13.65 -4.54
N VAL A 127 -18.95 -13.53 -3.23
CA VAL A 127 -19.76 -14.41 -2.39
C VAL A 127 -20.84 -13.57 -1.72
N ALA A 128 -22.09 -13.90 -2.03
CA ALA A 128 -23.23 -13.14 -1.55
C ALA A 128 -23.70 -13.63 -0.18
N HIS A 129 -23.80 -12.72 0.79
CA HIS A 129 -24.33 -13.00 2.14
C HIS A 129 -25.76 -12.47 2.32
N GLY A 130 -26.39 -12.04 1.22
CA GLY A 130 -27.80 -11.69 1.14
C GLY A 130 -28.11 -10.30 1.67
N GLY A 131 -28.02 -10.10 2.99
CA GLY A 131 -28.33 -8.83 3.66
C GLY A 131 -27.16 -8.17 4.38
N GLU A 132 -26.00 -8.82 4.36
CA GLU A 132 -24.73 -8.32 4.91
C GLU A 132 -23.80 -7.92 3.76
N ASP A 133 -22.64 -7.33 4.07
CA ASP A 133 -21.68 -6.93 3.05
C ASP A 133 -21.13 -8.17 2.31
N ASP A 134 -21.24 -8.15 0.98
CA ASP A 134 -20.77 -9.23 0.11
C ASP A 134 -19.24 -9.31 0.15
N PHE A 135 -18.71 -10.53 0.24
CA PHE A 135 -17.29 -10.76 0.15
C PHE A 135 -16.84 -10.70 -1.32
N CYS A 136 -15.81 -9.92 -1.61
CA CYS A 136 -15.23 -9.86 -2.95
C CYS A 136 -13.71 -9.94 -2.91
N TYR A 137 -13.19 -10.94 -3.59
CA TYR A 137 -11.78 -11.22 -3.79
C TYR A 137 -11.43 -11.05 -5.27
N GLU A 138 -10.61 -10.08 -5.61
CA GLU A 138 -10.27 -9.73 -6.99
C GLU A 138 -8.77 -9.77 -7.20
N VAL A 139 -8.30 -10.50 -8.22
CA VAL A 139 -6.90 -10.48 -8.65
C VAL A 139 -6.81 -9.63 -9.91
N ARG A 140 -6.00 -8.57 -9.87
CA ARG A 140 -5.78 -7.65 -11.00
C ARG A 140 -4.33 -7.67 -11.45
N ALA A 141 -4.09 -7.68 -12.76
CA ALA A 141 -2.77 -7.37 -13.29
C ALA A 141 -2.55 -5.85 -13.26
N ARG A 142 -1.52 -5.38 -12.54
CA ARG A 142 -1.11 -3.97 -12.56
C ARG A 142 0.31 -3.79 -13.06
N ASN A 143 0.51 -2.72 -13.81
CA ASN A 143 1.82 -2.23 -14.23
C ASN A 143 2.49 -1.42 -13.13
N HIS A 144 3.72 -1.79 -12.81
CA HIS A 144 4.60 -1.05 -11.90
C HIS A 144 5.88 -0.61 -12.60
N PRO A 145 6.37 0.61 -12.32
CA PRO A 145 7.68 1.04 -12.80
C PRO A 145 8.79 0.28 -12.06
N LEU A 146 9.87 -0.09 -12.75
CA LEU A 146 10.99 -0.75 -12.09
C LEU A 146 11.58 0.13 -10.95
N PRO A 147 11.88 -0.45 -9.78
CA PRO A 147 12.30 0.32 -8.60
C PRO A 147 13.64 1.07 -8.77
N ASP A 148 14.51 0.61 -9.67
CA ASP A 148 15.85 1.16 -9.83
C ASP A 148 16.34 1.05 -11.29
N ALA A 149 16.82 2.17 -11.85
CA ALA A 149 17.40 2.22 -13.19
C ALA A 149 18.70 1.39 -13.33
N SER A 150 19.34 1.05 -12.21
CA SER A 150 20.54 0.20 -12.16
C SER A 150 20.21 -1.29 -12.39
N ILE A 151 19.02 -1.74 -11.96
CA ILE A 151 18.51 -3.09 -12.20
C ILE A 151 18.04 -3.21 -13.65
N ALA A 152 17.38 -2.17 -14.17
CA ALA A 152 16.97 -2.07 -15.56
C ALA A 152 18.14 -2.30 -16.55
N ALA A 153 19.32 -1.72 -16.26
CA ALA A 153 20.51 -1.88 -17.08
C ALA A 153 21.10 -3.32 -17.11
N THR A 154 20.73 -4.18 -16.16
CA THR A 154 21.19 -5.57 -16.12
C THR A 154 20.29 -6.48 -16.97
N ILE A 155 18.99 -6.14 -17.06
CA ILE A 155 17.97 -6.89 -17.83
C ILE A 155 18.12 -6.67 -19.34
N ASP A 156 18.66 -5.51 -19.76
CA ASP A 156 18.97 -5.18 -21.16
C ASP A 156 19.93 -6.15 -21.87
N THR A 157 20.51 -7.13 -21.18
CA THR A 157 21.43 -8.10 -21.80
C THR A 157 20.73 -9.37 -22.33
N THR A 158 19.45 -9.62 -22.00
CA THR A 158 18.78 -10.89 -22.36
C THR A 158 17.54 -10.79 -23.23
N THR A 159 16.97 -9.60 -23.43
CA THR A 159 15.74 -9.47 -24.24
C THR A 159 15.95 -8.49 -25.38
N ASP A 160 16.15 -9.05 -26.57
CA ASP A 160 16.17 -8.36 -27.85
C ASP A 160 14.79 -7.73 -28.12
N THR A 161 14.52 -6.58 -27.53
CA THR A 161 13.40 -5.72 -27.97
C THR A 161 13.91 -4.30 -28.08
N THR A 162 14.06 -3.89 -29.33
CA THR A 162 14.38 -2.54 -29.76
C THR A 162 13.27 -1.59 -29.27
N THR A 163 13.40 -0.98 -28.10
CA THR A 163 12.58 0.20 -27.76
C THR A 163 13.42 1.25 -27.06
N ASP A 164 13.30 2.44 -27.63
CA ASP A 164 13.90 3.73 -27.35
C ASP A 164 14.36 4.02 -25.90
N LYS A 165 15.54 4.65 -25.82
CA LYS A 165 16.14 5.18 -24.60
C LYS A 165 15.21 6.19 -23.94
N GLY A 166 14.57 5.83 -22.82
CA GLY A 166 13.95 6.80 -21.92
C GLY A 166 12.68 6.34 -21.19
N SER A 167 12.08 5.20 -21.55
CA SER A 167 10.96 4.66 -20.78
C SER A 167 11.48 3.82 -19.62
N ALA A 168 11.00 4.08 -18.40
CA ALA A 168 11.20 3.16 -17.31
C ALA A 168 10.70 1.78 -17.77
N LEU A 169 11.52 0.73 -17.64
CA LEU A 169 11.07 -0.62 -17.87
C LEU A 169 9.88 -0.86 -16.91
N GLU A 170 8.74 -1.30 -17.45
CA GLU A 170 7.51 -1.58 -16.71
C GLU A 170 7.39 -3.10 -16.51
N PHE A 171 6.87 -3.53 -15.37
CA PHE A 171 6.63 -4.94 -15.09
C PHE A 171 5.24 -5.16 -14.50
N PHE A 172 4.67 -6.34 -14.76
CA PHE A 172 3.33 -6.67 -14.30
C PHE A 172 3.38 -7.45 -12.98
N ARG A 173 2.43 -7.16 -12.08
CA ARG A 173 2.14 -7.92 -10.86
C ARG A 173 0.69 -8.37 -10.83
N ALA A 174 0.44 -9.55 -10.27
CA ALA A 174 -0.92 -10.01 -9.99
C ALA A 174 -1.27 -9.65 -8.54
N GLU A 175 -2.02 -8.57 -8.36
CA GLU A 175 -2.32 -8.02 -7.04
C GLU A 175 -3.75 -8.37 -6.60
N VAL A 176 -3.86 -8.87 -5.37
CA VAL A 176 -5.16 -9.12 -4.73
C VAL A 176 -5.74 -7.81 -4.19
N HIS A 177 -7.01 -7.59 -4.49
CA HIS A 177 -7.83 -6.48 -4.04
C HIS A 177 -9.09 -7.03 -3.34
N LEU A 178 -9.36 -6.52 -2.14
CA LEU A 178 -10.48 -6.94 -1.29
C LEU A 178 -11.42 -5.76 -1.02
N THR A 179 -12.70 -6.05 -0.79
CA THR A 179 -13.70 -5.00 -0.53
C THR A 179 -13.58 -4.38 0.85
N GLU A 180 -13.18 -5.15 1.87
CA GLU A 180 -12.95 -4.63 3.22
C GLU A 180 -11.72 -3.68 3.32
N GLY A 181 -10.96 -3.55 2.23
CA GLY A 181 -9.72 -2.79 2.15
C GLY A 181 -8.53 -3.61 2.66
N GLY A 182 -7.66 -4.03 1.74
CA GLY A 182 -6.54 -4.89 2.10
C GLY A 182 -5.54 -5.18 0.98
N GLN A 183 -4.31 -4.79 1.29
CA GLN A 183 -3.02 -5.47 1.11
C GLN A 183 -2.34 -5.59 -0.26
N ASP A 184 -2.92 -5.21 -1.42
CA ASP A 184 -2.26 -5.08 -2.76
C ASP A 184 -1.04 -6.00 -2.96
N TYR A 185 -1.17 -7.29 -2.60
CA TYR A 185 -0.03 -8.20 -2.51
C TYR A 185 0.04 -9.06 -3.74
N ASP A 186 1.28 -9.36 -4.13
CA ASP A 186 1.57 -10.14 -5.32
C ASP A 186 1.42 -11.65 -5.05
N VAL A 187 0.50 -12.27 -5.79
CA VAL A 187 0.22 -13.71 -5.76
C VAL A 187 0.85 -14.48 -6.92
N MET A 188 1.65 -13.80 -7.74
CA MET A 188 2.32 -14.44 -8.87
C MET A 188 3.12 -15.67 -8.42
N GLY A 189 2.97 -16.77 -9.18
CA GLY A 189 3.70 -18.03 -8.99
C GLY A 189 3.16 -18.92 -7.87
N TRP A 190 2.00 -18.61 -7.30
CA TRP A 190 1.35 -19.48 -6.33
C TRP A 190 0.75 -20.71 -7.02
N SER A 191 0.60 -21.82 -6.30
CA SER A 191 -0.19 -22.95 -6.80
C SER A 191 -1.68 -22.67 -6.64
N GLU A 192 -2.51 -23.42 -7.38
CA GLU A 192 -3.98 -23.36 -7.24
C GLU A 192 -4.41 -23.57 -5.78
N GLU A 193 -3.80 -24.54 -5.09
CA GLU A 193 -4.06 -24.85 -3.68
C GLU A 193 -3.69 -23.68 -2.75
N GLN A 194 -2.58 -22.98 -3.04
CA GLN A 194 -2.18 -21.81 -2.26
C GLN A 194 -3.17 -20.65 -2.41
N VAL A 195 -3.67 -20.43 -3.63
CA VAL A 195 -4.73 -19.43 -3.89
C VAL A 195 -6.02 -19.81 -3.16
N ILE A 196 -6.41 -21.09 -3.16
CA ILE A 196 -7.61 -21.55 -2.42
C ILE A 196 -7.46 -21.33 -0.92
N VAL A 197 -6.31 -21.66 -0.34
CA VAL A 197 -6.06 -21.47 1.10
C VAL A 197 -6.07 -19.98 1.47
N ASP A 198 -5.53 -19.12 0.61
CA ASP A 198 -5.57 -17.67 0.80
C ASP A 198 -7.01 -17.13 0.75
N ILE A 199 -7.80 -17.51 -0.26
CA ILE A 199 -9.22 -17.15 -0.35
C ILE A 199 -9.98 -17.62 0.90
N LEU A 200 -9.71 -18.83 1.39
CA LEU A 200 -10.31 -19.36 2.60
C LEU A 200 -9.99 -18.50 3.83
N ASN A 201 -8.72 -18.15 4.05
CA ASN A 201 -8.31 -17.30 5.17
C ASN A 201 -9.00 -15.93 5.10
N GLN A 202 -9.02 -15.30 3.92
CA GLN A 202 -9.68 -14.00 3.74
C GLN A 202 -11.19 -14.08 3.95
N TYR A 203 -11.82 -15.19 3.54
CA TYR A 203 -13.23 -15.43 3.79
C TYR A 203 -13.53 -15.65 5.29
N GLU A 204 -12.67 -16.35 6.02
CA GLU A 204 -12.78 -16.50 7.48
C GLU A 204 -12.67 -15.15 8.20
N ASP A 205 -11.70 -14.32 7.81
CA ASP A 205 -11.52 -12.96 8.34
C ASP A 205 -12.75 -12.09 8.08
N HIS A 206 -13.34 -12.17 6.88
CA HIS A 206 -14.59 -11.48 6.54
C HIS A 206 -15.76 -11.91 7.45
N LEU A 207 -15.93 -13.23 7.66
CA LEU A 207 -16.96 -13.74 8.57
C LEU A 207 -16.73 -13.26 10.02
N HIS A 208 -15.48 -13.20 10.47
CA HIS A 208 -15.14 -12.65 11.78
C HIS A 208 -15.46 -11.15 11.88
N PHE A 209 -15.21 -10.39 10.82
CA PHE A 209 -15.57 -8.98 10.74
C PHE A 209 -17.09 -8.79 10.84
N LEU A 210 -17.87 -9.53 10.06
CA LEU A 210 -19.34 -9.50 10.10
C LEU A 210 -19.90 -9.84 11.50
N HIS A 211 -19.26 -10.74 12.24
CA HIS A 211 -19.63 -11.04 13.62
C HIS A 211 -19.26 -9.94 14.62
N THR A 212 -18.19 -9.17 14.36
CA THR A 212 -17.70 -8.15 15.29
C THR A 212 -18.45 -6.82 15.15
N VAL A 213 -18.99 -6.53 13.96
CA VAL A 213 -19.73 -5.30 13.66
C VAL A 213 -21.23 -5.39 14.04
N ARG A 214 -21.69 -6.56 14.48
CA ARG A 214 -23.02 -6.76 15.10
C ARG A 214 -23.11 -6.18 16.51
#